data_AF-A0A662E0F2-F1
#
_entry.id   AF-A0A662E0F2-F1
#
_cell.length_a   1.000
_cell.length_b   1.000
_cell.length_c   1.000
_cell.angle_alpha   90.00
_cell.angle_beta   90.00
_cell.angle_gamma   90.00
#
_symmetry.space_group_name_H-M   'P 1'
#
loop_
_entity.id
_entity.type
_entity.pdbx_description
1 polymer ?
#
loop_
_entity_poly.entity_id
_entity_poly.type
_entity_poly.pdbx_seq_one_letter_code
_entity_poly.pdbx_strand_id
1 'polypeptide(L)' 'MSSAADTALGYLSAFATGEPQSIAALVSIDFVNEHLSELGSGCRGRSEYLERLPGFLATFADRSYTIEDLIEDDGGA' A
#
# COMPACT_ATOMS: atom_id res chain seq x y z
N MET A 1 -19.24 -6.44 4.98
CA MET A 1 -17.88 -6.24 5.51
C MET A 1 -16.93 -6.69 4.43
N SER A 2 -15.90 -5.89 4.14
CA SER A 2 -14.85 -6.24 3.19
C SER A 2 -13.92 -7.28 3.84
N SER A 3 -13.53 -8.33 3.11
CA SER A 3 -12.53 -9.29 3.62
C SER A 3 -11.13 -8.66 3.66
N ALA A 4 -10.15 -9.38 4.21
CA ALA A 4 -8.76 -8.94 4.16
C ALA A 4 -8.27 -8.90 2.70
N ALA A 5 -8.67 -9.91 1.91
CA ALA A 5 -8.45 -9.97 0.48
C ALA A 5 -9.03 -8.74 -0.26
N ASP A 6 -10.29 -8.38 -0.02
CA ASP A 6 -10.92 -7.21 -0.64
C ASP A 6 -10.16 -5.91 -0.30
N THR A 7 -9.69 -5.78 0.94
CA THR A 7 -8.92 -4.61 1.39
C THR A 7 -7.57 -4.54 0.68
N ALA A 8 -6.85 -5.67 0.57
CA ALA A 8 -5.58 -5.75 -0.12
C ALA A 8 -5.71 -5.41 -1.61
N LEU A 9 -6.74 -5.95 -2.28
CA LEU A 9 -7.02 -5.66 -3.69
C LEU A 9 -7.38 -4.19 -3.91
N GLY A 10 -8.19 -3.61 -3.02
CA GLY A 10 -8.52 -2.19 -3.05
C GLY A 10 -7.28 -1.31 -2.91
N TYR A 11 -6.39 -1.66 -1.98
CA TYR A 11 -5.13 -0.94 -1.76
C TYR A 11 -4.24 -0.94 -3.00
N LEU A 12 -4.04 -2.10 -3.63
CA LEU A 12 -3.25 -2.20 -4.87
C LEU A 12 -3.91 -1.45 -6.03
N SER A 13 -5.24 -1.50 -6.14
CA SER A 13 -5.99 -0.79 -7.16
C SER A 13 -5.88 0.74 -7.02
N ALA A 14 -5.77 1.25 -5.78
CA ALA A 14 -5.61 2.68 -5.54
C ALA A 14 -4.31 3.25 -6.14
N PHE A 15 -3.27 2.44 -6.34
CA PHE A 15 -2.05 2.94 -7.01
C PHE A 15 -2.28 3.32 -8.47
N ALA A 16 -3.28 2.76 -9.14
CA ALA A 16 -3.61 3.10 -10.52
C ALA A 16 -4.22 4.50 -10.66
N THR A 17 -4.74 5.09 -9.57
CA THR A 17 -5.31 6.44 -9.62
C THR A 17 -4.24 7.53 -9.70
N GLY A 18 -3.04 7.24 -9.22
CA GLY A 18 -1.99 8.26 -9.08
C GLY A 18 -2.22 9.27 -7.94
N GLU A 19 -3.25 9.05 -7.11
CA GLU A 19 -3.64 9.99 -6.06
C GLU A 19 -3.17 9.51 -4.67
N PRO A 20 -2.21 10.21 -4.02
CA PRO A 20 -1.69 9.84 -2.71
C PRO A 20 -2.76 9.62 -1.64
N GLN A 21 -3.82 10.45 -1.67
CA GLN A 21 -4.90 10.43 -0.70
C GLN A 21 -5.75 9.15 -0.83
N SER A 22 -5.98 8.68 -2.06
CA SER A 22 -6.73 7.44 -2.31
C SER A 22 -6.00 6.22 -1.74
N ILE A 23 -4.67 6.19 -1.87
CA ILE A 23 -3.83 5.11 -1.36
C ILE A 23 -3.78 5.16 0.18
N ALA A 24 -3.51 6.35 0.74
CA ALA A 24 -3.40 6.52 2.19
C ALA A 24 -4.73 6.29 2.94
N ALA A 25 -5.88 6.46 2.28
CA ALA A 25 -7.19 6.17 2.86
C ALA A 25 -7.40 4.68 3.21
N LEU A 26 -6.64 3.78 2.58
CA LEU A 26 -6.77 2.33 2.72
C LEU A 26 -5.82 1.72 3.76
N VAL A 27 -5.04 2.55 4.46
CA VAL A 27 -4.15 2.09 5.53
C VAL A 27 -4.59 2.63 6.89
N SER A 28 -4.23 1.92 7.96
CA SER A 28 -4.54 2.33 9.33
C SER A 28 -3.76 3.57 9.74
N ILE A 29 -4.21 4.25 10.81
CA ILE A 29 -3.54 5.46 11.30
C ILE A 29 -2.10 5.18 11.78
N ASP A 30 -1.86 3.97 12.28
CA ASP A 30 -0.60 3.46 12.80
C ASP A 30 0.18 2.61 11.79
N PHE A 31 -0.21 2.63 10.51
CA PHE A 31 0.39 1.85 9.43
C PHE A 31 1.91 1.90 9.43
N VAL A 32 2.54 0.74 9.27
CA VAL A 32 3.99 0.63 9.14
C VAL A 32 4.29 0.20 7.71
N ASN A 33 4.86 1.11 6.93
CA ASN A 33 5.43 0.78 5.64
C ASN A 33 6.87 0.33 5.88
N GLU A 34 7.07 -0.97 6.06
CA GLU A 34 8.38 -1.52 6.35
C GLU A 34 9.18 -1.72 5.05
N HIS A 35 10.41 -1.22 5.04
CA HIS A 35 11.39 -1.52 4.02
C HIS A 35 12.62 -2.10 4.71
N LEU A 36 12.86 -3.40 4.54
CA LEU A 36 14.01 -4.11 5.13
C LEU A 36 15.26 -4.04 4.25
N SER A 37 15.15 -3.48 3.04
CA SER A 37 16.27 -3.28 2.13
C SER A 37 17.11 -2.05 2.54
N GLU A 38 18.43 -2.11 2.38
CA GLU A 38 19.34 -0.97 2.63
C GLU A 38 19.00 0.30 1.83
N LEU A 39 18.33 0.16 0.68
CA LEU A 39 17.96 1.26 -0.21
C LEU A 39 16.57 1.87 0.08
N GLY A 40 15.78 1.24 0.95
CA GLY A 40 14.42 1.67 1.24
C GLY A 40 14.34 2.32 2.61
N SER A 41 13.74 3.51 2.69
CA SER A 41 13.38 4.10 3.98
C SER A 41 11.92 3.80 4.27
N GLY A 42 11.68 2.90 5.23
CA GLY A 42 10.34 2.67 5.75
C GLY A 42 9.78 3.89 6.47
N CYS A 43 8.47 3.88 6.71
CA CYS A 43 7.80 4.94 7.45
C CYS A 43 6.70 4.42 8.37
N ARG A 44 6.35 5.25 9.36
CA ARG A 44 5.32 4.90 10.35
C ARG A 44 4.26 5.98 10.43
N GLY A 45 3.00 5.54 10.40
CA GLY A 45 1.82 6.35 10.43
C GLY A 45 1.34 6.75 9.04
N ARG A 46 0.03 6.87 8.90
CA ARG A 46 -0.62 7.25 7.64
C ARG A 46 -0.21 8.64 7.14
N SER A 47 0.04 9.60 8.03
CA SER A 47 0.43 10.97 7.66
C SER A 47 1.79 10.99 6.97
N GLU A 48 2.79 10.37 7.59
CA GLU A 48 4.13 10.23 7.02
C GLU A 48 4.09 9.44 5.70
N TYR A 49 3.28 8.38 5.64
CA TYR A 49 3.09 7.62 4.40
C TYR A 49 2.50 8.49 3.28
N LEU A 50 1.51 9.31 3.59
CA LEU A 50 0.90 10.26 2.64
C LEU A 50 1.91 11.29 2.12
N GLU A 51 2.79 11.80 2.98
CA GLU A 51 3.83 12.77 2.59
C GLU A 51 4.88 12.16 1.65
N ARG A 52 5.16 10.86 1.78
CA ARG A 52 6.13 10.14 0.93
C ARG A 52 5.56 9.68 -0.41
N LEU A 53 4.26 9.40 -0.46
CA LEU A 53 3.59 8.90 -1.66
C LEU A 53 3.89 9.75 -2.91
N PRO A 54 3.78 11.09 -2.93
CA PRO A 54 4.12 11.89 -4.10
C PRO A 54 5.49 11.58 -4.70
N GLY A 55 6.52 11.44 -3.85
CA GLY A 55 7.89 11.10 -4.30
C GLY A 55 7.97 9.69 -4.88
N PHE A 56 7.28 8.72 -4.26
CA PHE A 56 7.18 7.35 -4.78
C PHE A 56 6.46 7.33 -6.15
N LEU A 57 5.30 7.98 -6.26
CA LEU A 57 4.51 7.99 -7.50
C LEU A 57 5.24 8.70 -8.65
N ALA A 58 6.04 9.72 -8.34
CA ALA A 58 6.89 10.39 -9.34
C ALA A 58 8.08 9.53 -9.77
N THR A 59 8.68 8.78 -8.86
CA THR A 59 9.81 7.88 -9.16
C THR A 59 9.38 6.70 -10.04
N PHE A 60 8.18 6.17 -9.78
CA PHE A 60 7.59 5.06 -10.51
C PHE A 60 6.40 5.55 -11.34
N ALA A 61 6.69 6.43 -12.30
CA ALA A 61 5.74 6.84 -13.32
C ALA A 61 5.32 5.60 -14.16
N ASP A 62 4.05 5.53 -14.55
CA ASP A 62 3.47 4.45 -15.37
C ASP A 62 3.48 3.03 -14.75
N ARG A 63 3.56 2.94 -13.42
CA ARG A 63 3.44 1.67 -12.70
C ARG A 63 2.06 1.01 -12.90
N SER A 64 2.06 -0.31 -13.02
CA SER A 64 0.86 -1.14 -12.97
C SER A 64 1.11 -2.35 -12.08
N TYR A 65 0.10 -2.73 -11.31
CA TYR A 65 0.13 -3.94 -10.49
C TYR A 65 -0.74 -5.01 -11.13
N THR A 66 -0.22 -6.24 -11.21
CA THR A 66 -0.97 -7.43 -11.61
C THR A 66 -0.91 -8.43 -10.46
N ILE A 67 -2.07 -8.96 -10.08
CA ILE A 67 -2.15 -9.98 -9.03
C ILE A 67 -1.84 -11.32 -9.69
N GLU A 68 -0.70 -11.92 -9.34
CA GLU A 68 -0.32 -13.25 -9.81
C GLU A 68 -1.02 -14.32 -8.97
N ASP A 69 -0.97 -14.19 -7.64
CA ASP A 69 -1.63 -15.05 -6.67
C ASP A 69 -2.23 -14.22 -5.52
N LEU A 70 -3.37 -14.66 -4.99
CA LEU A 70 -4.02 -14.10 -3.80
C LEU A 70 -4.22 -15.20 -2.77
N ILE A 71 -3.58 -15.07 -1.61
CA ILE A 71 -3.64 -16.04 -0.52
C ILE A 71 -4.26 -15.34 0.68
N GLU A 72 -5.40 -15.84 1.14
CA GLU A 72 -6.03 -15.45 2.40
C GLU A 72 -5.95 -16.67 3.32
N ASP A 73 -5.24 -16.50 4.44
CA ASP A 73 -5.13 -17.51 5.49
C ASP A 73 -5.65 -16.88 6.79
N ASP A 74 -6.71 -17.47 7.33
CA ASP A 74 -7.31 -17.05 8.60
C ASP A 74 -6.46 -17.48 9.82
N GLY A 75 -5.28 -18.06 9.58
CA GLY A 75 -4.35 -18.49 10.62
C GLY A 75 -4.82 -19.76 11.30
N GLY A 76 -5.34 -20.72 10.53
CA GLY A 76 -5.88 -21.98 11.05
C GLY A 76 -4.87 -22.68 11.97
N ALA A 77 -5.23 -22.78 13.25
CA ALA A 77 -4.57 -23.65 14.23
C ALA A 77 -5.21 -25.04 14.25
#